data_AF-A0A519KSJ9-F1
#
_entry.id   AF-A0A519KSJ9-F1
#
_cell.length_a   1.000
_cell.length_b   1.000
_cell.length_c   1.000
_cell.angle_alpha   90.00
_cell.angle_beta   90.00
_cell.angle_gamma   90.00
#
_symmetry.space_group_name_H-M   'P 1'
#
loop_
_entity.id
_entity.type
_entity.pdbx_description
1 polymer ?
#
loop_
_entity_poly.entity_id
_entity_poly.type
_entity_poly.pdbx_seq_one_letter_code
_entity_poly.pdbx_strand_id
1 'polypeptide(L)' 'LDPRKVAVERNLEIVPRSLHGQTALADGDRIEIVQLVGGG' A
#
# COMPACT_ATOMS: atom_id res chain seq x y z
N LEU A 1 0.71 -2.72 14.83
CA LEU A 1 -0.06 -2.89 13.58
C LEU A 1 -0.08 -4.38 13.25
N ASP A 2 -1.26 -4.98 13.02
CA ASP A 2 -1.32 -6.36 12.50
C ASP A 2 -0.92 -6.32 11.01
N PRO A 3 0.18 -6.96 10.58
CA PRO A 3 0.64 -6.94 9.20
C PRO A 3 -0.39 -7.48 8.19
N ARG A 4 -1.36 -8.26 8.66
CA ARG A 4 -2.45 -8.81 7.84
C ARG A 4 -3.58 -7.83 7.60
N LYS A 5 -3.65 -6.74 8.39
CA LYS A 5 -4.69 -5.72 8.28
C LYS A 5 -4.19 -4.43 7.65
N VAL A 6 -2.93 -4.36 7.24
CA VAL A 6 -2.35 -3.17 6.63
C VAL A 6 -2.09 -3.39 5.15
N ALA A 7 -2.16 -2.31 4.38
CA ALA A 7 -1.79 -2.29 2.97
C ALA A 7 -0.79 -1.16 2.71
N VAL A 8 -0.03 -1.31 1.63
CA VAL A 8 0.85 -0.26 1.11
C VAL A 8 0.10 0.44 0.00
N GLU A 9 0.08 1.76 0.05
CA GLU A 9 -0.55 2.63 -0.93
C GLU A 9 0.51 3.50 -1.60
N ARG A 10 0.38 3.73 -2.90
CA ARG A 10 1.16 4.67 -3.70
C ARG A 10 0.20 5.64 -4.37
N ASN A 11 0.28 6.92 -4.04
CA ASN A 11 -0.57 7.98 -4.61
C ASN A 11 -2.08 7.65 -4.56
N LEU A 12 -2.58 7.24 -3.38
CA LEU A 12 -3.98 6.84 -3.17
C LEU A 12 -4.40 5.52 -3.85
N GLU A 13 -3.44 4.74 -4.37
CA GLU A 13 -3.68 3.42 -4.97
C GLU A 13 -3.00 2.30 -4.17
N ILE A 14 -3.77 1.30 -3.74
CA ILE A 14 -3.22 0.13 -3.04
C ILE A 14 -2.30 -0.68 -3.96
N VAL A 15 -1.05 -0.88 -3.54
CA VAL A 15 -0.09 -1.72 -4.23
C VAL A 15 -0.18 -3.16 -3.67
N PRO A 16 -0.57 -4.15 -4.50
CA PRO A 16 -0.59 -5.54 -4.08
C PRO A 16 0.78 -6.01 -3.57
N ARG A 17 0.78 -6.83 -2.51
CA ARG A 17 2.03 -7.31 -1.88
C ARG A 17 2.95 -8.08 -2.84
N SER A 18 2.38 -8.78 -3.82
CA SER A 18 3.11 -9.48 -4.88
C SER A 18 3.83 -8.54 -5.86
N LEU A 19 3.39 -7.29 -5.96
CA LEU A 19 3.95 -6.29 -6.88
C LEU A 19 4.95 -5.36 -6.21
N HIS A 20 5.13 -5.40 -4.88
CA HIS A 20 6.04 -4.50 -4.16
C HIS A 20 7.46 -4.45 -4.74
N GLY A 21 8.02 -5.59 -5.16
CA GLY A 21 9.35 -5.63 -5.77
C GLY A 21 9.42 -5.15 -7.22
N GLN A 22 8.26 -4.97 -7.88
CA GLN A 22 8.13 -4.58 -9.29
C GLN A 22 7.65 -3.14 -9.44
N THR A 23 6.98 -2.58 -8.43
CA THR A 23 6.49 -1.21 -8.44
C THR A 23 7.67 -0.24 -8.31
N ALA A 24 8.11 0.31 -9.44
CA ALA A 24 9.10 1.38 -9.45
C ALA A 24 8.54 2.64 -8.77
N LEU A 25 9.39 3.29 -8.00
CA LEU A 25 9.10 4.58 -7.38
C LEU A 25 9.69 5.70 -8.23
N ALA A 26 8.98 6.81 -8.29
CA ALA A 26 9.45 8.06 -8.89
C ALA A 26 9.49 9.18 -7.86
N ASP A 27 10.26 10.24 -8.16
CA ASP A 27 10.23 11.43 -7.33
C ASP A 27 8.82 12.03 -7.29
N GLY A 28 8.41 12.48 -6.11
CA GLY A 28 7.05 12.97 -5.86
C GLY A 28 6.00 11.88 -5.57
N ASP A 29 6.32 10.58 -5.70
CA ASP A 29 5.42 9.52 -5.24
C ASP A 29 5.21 9.60 -3.72
N ARG A 30 3.94 9.54 -3.29
CA ARG A 30 3.57 9.43 -1.88
C ARG A 30 3.27 7.99 -1.55
N ILE A 31 4.00 7.45 -0.57
CA ILE A 31 3.81 6.08 -0.06
C ILE A 31 3.20 6.14 1.34
N GLU A 32 2.11 5.41 1.53
CA GLU A 32 1.38 5.37 2.80
C GLU A 32 1.16 3.93 3.25
N ILE A 33 1.23 3.69 4.56
CA ILE A 33 0.85 2.42 5.17
C ILE A 33 -0.54 2.63 5.77
N VAL A 34 -1.54 2.06 5.13
CA VAL A 34 -2.94 2.27 5.51
C VAL A 34 -3.51 1.03 6.20
N GLN A 35 -4.45 1.23 7.12
CA GLN A 35 -5.18 0.16 7.77
C GLN A 35 -6.40 -0.19 6.90
N LEU A 36 -6.52 -1.45 6.48
CA LEU A 36 -7.72 -1.95 5.82
C LEU A 36 -8.89 -1.93 6.81
N VAL A 37 -9.92 -1.15 6.49
CA VAL A 37 -11.20 -1.18 7.19
C VAL A 37 -12.09 -2.19 6.48
N GLY A 38 -12.37 -3.32 7.13
CA GLY A 38 -13.34 -4.28 6.61
C GLY A 38 -14.74 -3.71 6.75
N GLY A 39 -15.43 -3.50 5.62
CA GLY A 39 -16.89 -3.36 5.63
C GLY A 39 -17.49 -4.70 6.04
N GLY A 40 -18.35 -4.67 7.07
CA GLY A 40 -19.10 -5.85 7.50
C GLY A 40 -20.01 -6.40 6.41
#